data_AF-X1G1L6-F1
#
_entry.id   AF-X1G1L6-F1
#
_cell.length_a   1.000
_cell.length_b   1.000
_cell.length_c   1.000
_cell.angle_alpha   90.00
_cell.angle_beta   90.00
_cell.angle_gamma   90.00
#
_symmetry.space_group_name_H-M   'P 1'
#
loop_
_entity.id
_entity.type
_entity.pdbx_description
1 polymer ?
#
loop_
_entity_poly.entity_id
_entity_poly.type
_entity_poly.pdbx_seq_one_letter_code
_entity_poly.pdbx_strand_id
1 'polypeptide(L)'
;GEKKEEKKEEKPSEKVRRFVQTLSYRYEVVSLIKNPKFDEKTIREKLKKLGDSLDMVQIGDKLKIHIHTDLPDEVKKIMREAGQVLSLREEDMAKEVVGEESVRKVSIGIVTEDITDLPQKTLERYQIEIVKTILEWPEEENLPGENIYQKMREADKRGIKTFPKTSQAVPKSYLEAFQKQLEKFNKVLCITITSKISGCYNSACQAKEMLKAEEKGRVYILDSLQAAASQALLVLRAIETIQEQREITEVIDELKELIPKTHLWIILEDPKWLEA
;
A
#
# COMPACT_ATOMS: atom_id res chain seq x y z
N GLY A 1 27.20 21.08 51.39
CA GLY A 1 27.12 20.41 50.09
C GLY A 1 25.66 20.15 49.83
N GLU A 2 25.17 20.56 48.66
CA GLU A 2 23.98 20.03 47.98
C GLU A 2 23.82 20.84 46.68
N LYS A 3 24.25 20.24 45.56
CA LYS A 3 23.98 20.77 44.21
C LYS A 3 22.57 20.31 43.83
N LYS A 4 21.65 21.25 43.63
CA LYS A 4 20.39 20.99 42.93
C LYS A 4 20.70 20.82 41.45
N GLU A 5 20.53 19.60 40.93
CA GLU A 5 20.50 19.34 39.50
C GLU A 5 19.16 19.83 38.93
N GLU A 6 19.21 20.88 38.11
CA GLU A 6 18.08 21.27 37.26
C GLU A 6 17.89 20.21 36.17
N LYS A 7 16.80 19.45 36.25
CA LYS A 7 16.31 18.63 35.13
C LYS A 7 15.88 19.57 34.01
N LYS A 8 16.66 19.62 32.92
CA LYS A 8 16.21 20.16 31.65
C LYS A 8 15.05 19.30 31.14
N GLU A 9 13.86 19.87 31.07
CA GLU A 9 12.76 19.32 30.27
C GLU A 9 13.19 19.32 28.80
N GLU A 10 13.41 18.14 28.24
CA GLU A 10 13.52 17.97 26.80
C GLU A 10 12.17 18.30 26.17
N LYS A 11 12.14 19.38 25.38
CA LYS A 11 10.99 19.69 24.52
C LYS A 11 10.77 18.50 23.57
N PRO A 12 9.53 18.03 23.38
CA PRO A 12 9.27 16.94 22.45
C PRO A 12 9.75 17.39 21.07
N SER A 13 10.70 16.64 20.51
CA SER A 13 11.13 16.85 19.13
C SER A 13 9.89 16.82 18.26
N GLU A 14 9.73 17.82 17.39
CA GLU A 14 8.73 17.78 16.34
C GLU A 14 9.00 16.53 15.51
N LYS A 15 8.27 15.45 15.81
CA LYS A 15 8.37 14.20 15.08
C LYS A 15 8.04 14.53 13.63
N VAL A 16 9.05 14.49 12.76
CA VAL A 16 8.86 14.53 11.32
C VAL A 16 7.92 13.38 10.97
N ARG A 17 6.64 13.67 10.77
CA ARG A 17 5.67 12.69 10.27
C ARG A 17 6.13 12.29 8.88
N ARG A 18 6.69 11.09 8.77
CA ARG A 18 6.93 10.47 7.46
C ARG A 18 5.58 9.95 6.98
N PHE A 19 4.99 10.65 6.02
CA PHE A 19 3.77 10.18 5.36
C PHE A 19 4.05 8.85 4.68
N VAL A 20 3.12 7.89 4.82
CA VAL A 20 3.20 6.66 4.03
C VAL A 20 3.00 7.01 2.56
N GLN A 21 3.98 6.61 1.75
CA GLN A 21 3.94 6.84 0.33
C GLN A 21 3.08 5.74 -0.31
N THR A 22 1.82 6.07 -0.61
CA THR A 22 1.03 5.24 -1.52
C THR A 22 1.60 5.44 -2.91
N LEU A 23 2.17 4.40 -3.49
CA LEU A 23 2.85 4.53 -4.78
C LEU A 23 1.82 4.45 -5.91
N SER A 24 1.64 5.55 -6.63
CA SER A 24 0.90 5.63 -7.90
C SER A 24 1.76 5.27 -9.11
N TYR A 25 3.08 5.30 -8.97
CA TYR A 25 4.09 4.93 -9.97
C TYR A 25 5.28 4.25 -9.27
N ARG A 26 6.00 3.38 -9.96
CA ARG A 26 7.08 2.56 -9.41
C ARG A 26 8.41 3.30 -9.35
N TYR A 27 8.73 4.11 -10.36
CA TYR A 27 10.03 4.72 -10.49
C TYR A 27 9.98 6.21 -10.23
N GLU A 28 11.00 6.72 -9.55
CA GLU A 28 11.33 8.13 -9.50
C GLU A 28 12.47 8.41 -10.46
N VAL A 29 12.31 9.42 -11.32
CA VAL A 29 13.39 9.92 -12.18
C VAL A 29 13.66 11.38 -11.84
N VAL A 30 14.90 11.65 -11.43
CA VAL A 30 15.39 13.01 -11.13
C VAL A 30 16.53 13.35 -12.07
N SER A 31 16.44 14.49 -12.75
CA SER A 31 17.45 14.96 -13.69
C SER A 31 17.81 16.41 -13.46
N LEU A 32 19.08 16.74 -13.70
CA LEU A 32 19.57 18.10 -13.81
C LEU A 32 20.09 18.31 -15.22
N ILE A 33 19.47 19.23 -15.95
CA ILE A 33 19.77 19.53 -17.35
C ILE A 33 20.39 20.93 -17.41
N LYS A 34 21.50 21.07 -18.12
CA LYS A 34 22.13 22.36 -18.46
C LYS A 34 21.80 22.73 -19.89
N ASN A 35 21.61 24.03 -20.13
CA ASN A 35 21.28 24.60 -21.44
C ASN A 35 20.10 23.87 -22.10
N PRO A 36 18.90 23.90 -21.49
CA PRO A 36 17.74 23.24 -22.07
C PRO A 36 17.44 23.82 -23.47
N LYS A 37 17.32 22.92 -24.45
CA LYS A 37 17.02 23.21 -25.87
C LYS A 37 15.57 23.60 -26.11
N PHE A 38 14.68 23.18 -25.21
CA PHE A 38 13.25 23.47 -25.26
C PHE A 38 12.86 24.30 -24.03
N ASP A 39 11.81 25.10 -24.17
CA ASP A 39 11.23 25.82 -23.03
C ASP A 39 10.59 24.85 -22.02
N GLU A 40 10.41 25.35 -20.79
CA GLU A 40 9.85 24.57 -19.68
C GLU A 40 8.46 24.01 -20.03
N LYS A 41 7.63 24.78 -20.73
CA LYS A 41 6.26 24.40 -21.09
C LYS A 41 6.25 23.17 -22.01
N THR A 42 7.11 23.16 -23.02
CA THR A 42 7.26 22.06 -23.98
C THR A 42 7.72 20.79 -23.28
N ILE A 43 8.71 20.90 -22.39
CA ILE A 43 9.21 19.76 -21.61
C ILE A 43 8.10 19.23 -20.69
N ARG A 44 7.38 20.12 -20.00
CA ARG A 44 6.25 19.77 -19.13
C ARG A 44 5.14 19.07 -19.89
N GLU A 45 4.79 19.52 -21.09
CA GLU A 45 3.75 18.89 -21.92
C GLU A 45 4.10 17.48 -22.38
N LYS A 46 5.39 17.22 -22.63
CA LYS A 46 5.88 15.87 -22.95
C LYS A 46 5.83 14.95 -21.72
N LEU A 47 6.28 15.45 -20.56
CA LEU A 47 6.42 14.65 -19.35
C LEU A 47 5.11 14.41 -18.60
N LYS A 48 4.16 15.34 -18.61
CA LYS A 48 2.87 15.20 -17.87
C LYS A 48 2.03 13.99 -18.30
N LYS A 49 2.32 13.41 -19.48
CA LYS A 49 1.62 12.23 -20.00
C LYS A 49 2.24 10.91 -19.52
N LEU A 50 3.42 10.98 -18.90
CA LEU A 50 4.23 9.82 -18.55
C LEU A 50 4.23 9.53 -17.05
N GLY A 51 3.59 10.36 -16.22
CA GLY A 51 3.69 10.24 -14.78
C GLY A 51 2.96 11.33 -14.00
N ASP A 52 3.10 11.29 -12.68
CA ASP A 52 2.63 12.33 -11.76
C ASP A 52 3.81 12.99 -11.03
N SER A 53 3.47 13.87 -10.06
CA SER A 53 4.45 14.53 -9.19
C SER A 53 5.55 15.26 -9.96
N LEU A 54 5.21 15.77 -11.15
CA LEU A 54 6.13 16.47 -12.04
C LEU A 54 6.49 17.84 -11.47
N ASP A 55 7.66 17.93 -10.86
CA ASP A 55 8.26 19.18 -10.40
C ASP A 55 9.42 19.60 -11.33
N MET A 56 9.48 20.90 -11.61
CA MET A 56 10.48 21.48 -12.49
C MET A 56 10.94 22.81 -11.92
N VAL A 57 12.25 22.94 -11.70
CA VAL A 57 12.85 24.15 -11.12
C VAL A 57 13.98 24.63 -12.01
N GLN A 58 13.79 25.82 -12.61
CA GLN A 58 14.77 26.49 -13.45
C GLN A 58 15.57 27.51 -12.63
N ILE A 59 16.91 27.42 -12.65
CA ILE A 59 17.82 28.41 -12.07
C ILE A 59 18.92 28.71 -13.10
N GLY A 60 18.86 29.90 -13.70
CA GLY A 60 19.78 30.30 -14.76
C GLY A 60 19.70 29.35 -15.95
N ASP A 61 20.85 28.82 -16.38
CA ASP A 61 20.96 27.87 -17.49
C ASP A 61 20.69 26.41 -17.09
N LYS A 62 20.24 26.15 -15.85
CA LYS A 62 19.97 24.81 -15.34
C LYS A 62 18.49 24.59 -15.04
N LEU A 63 18.02 23.40 -15.37
CA LEU A 63 16.67 22.91 -15.12
C LEU A 63 16.75 21.59 -14.35
N LYS A 64 16.21 21.57 -13.13
CA LYS A 64 15.99 20.33 -12.38
C LYS A 64 14.59 19.81 -12.67
N ILE A 65 14.46 18.52 -12.94
CA ILE A 65 13.19 17.84 -13.20
C ILE A 65 13.07 16.65 -12.27
N HIS A 66 11.90 16.47 -11.67
CA HIS A 66 11.52 15.32 -10.85
C HIS A 66 10.16 14.82 -11.34
N ILE A 67 10.03 13.53 -11.60
CA ILE A 67 8.76 12.89 -12.00
C ILE A 67 8.70 11.46 -11.45
N HIS A 68 7.50 11.02 -11.06
CA HIS A 68 7.21 9.62 -10.75
C HIS A 68 6.54 8.96 -11.96
N THR A 69 7.03 7.79 -12.40
CA THR A 69 6.62 7.15 -13.66
C THR A 69 6.73 5.62 -13.59
N ASP A 70 5.95 4.91 -14.41
CA ASP A 70 6.14 3.48 -14.71
C ASP A 70 6.93 3.27 -16.03
N LEU A 71 7.32 4.36 -16.69
CA LEU A 71 8.05 4.38 -17.97
C LEU A 71 9.37 5.17 -17.84
N PRO A 72 10.30 4.76 -16.95
CA PRO A 72 11.52 5.52 -16.66
C PRO A 72 12.39 5.71 -17.91
N ASP A 73 12.45 4.74 -18.81
CA ASP A 73 13.25 4.83 -20.04
C ASP A 73 12.79 5.94 -20.99
N GLU A 74 11.47 6.09 -21.18
CA GLU A 74 10.90 7.16 -22.01
C GLU A 74 11.14 8.55 -21.39
N VAL A 75 11.02 8.66 -20.06
CA VAL A 75 11.35 9.89 -19.34
C VAL A 75 12.84 10.25 -19.49
N LYS A 76 13.74 9.29 -19.27
CA LYS A 76 15.19 9.47 -19.44
C LYS A 76 15.53 9.88 -20.87
N LYS A 77 14.84 9.35 -21.88
CA LYS A 77 15.01 9.73 -23.29
C LYS A 77 14.64 11.21 -23.51
N ILE A 78 13.48 11.65 -23.04
CA ILE A 78 13.06 13.06 -23.13
C ILE A 78 14.06 13.99 -22.43
N MET A 79 14.57 13.59 -21.26
CA MET A 79 15.57 14.38 -20.52
C MET A 79 16.88 14.53 -21.30
N ARG A 80 17.34 13.48 -22.00
CA ARG A 80 18.54 13.52 -22.86
C ARG A 80 18.33 14.35 -24.12
N GLU A 81 17.12 14.33 -24.69
CA GLU A 81 16.78 15.18 -25.83
C GLU A 81 16.66 16.66 -25.44
N ALA A 82 16.25 16.94 -24.20
CA ALA A 82 15.98 18.28 -23.73
C ALA A 82 17.22 19.15 -23.50
N GLY A 83 18.42 18.59 -23.34
CA GLY A 83 19.64 19.39 -23.16
C GLY A 83 20.85 18.58 -22.71
N GLN A 84 21.86 19.26 -22.15
CA GLN A 84 23.02 18.57 -21.59
C GLN A 84 22.69 18.05 -20.18
N VAL A 85 22.52 16.74 -20.04
CA VAL A 85 22.27 16.11 -18.74
C VAL A 85 23.53 16.15 -17.88
N LEU A 86 23.47 16.86 -16.74
CA LEU A 86 24.53 16.91 -15.74
C LEU A 86 24.42 15.76 -14.73
N SER A 87 23.19 15.40 -14.35
CA SER A 87 22.91 14.26 -13.49
C SER A 87 21.57 13.64 -13.86
N LEU A 88 21.47 12.32 -13.77
CA LEU A 88 20.24 11.56 -14.00
C LEU A 88 20.22 10.39 -13.03
N ARG A 89 19.24 10.39 -12.13
CA ARG A 89 18.98 9.32 -11.17
C ARG A 89 17.65 8.69 -11.51
N GLU A 90 17.63 7.37 -11.50
CA GLU A 90 16.41 6.56 -11.48
C GLU A 90 16.41 5.75 -10.20
N GLU A 91 15.29 5.71 -9.52
CA GLU A 91 15.10 4.96 -8.29
C GLU A 91 13.82 4.13 -8.36
N ASP A 92 13.93 2.83 -8.06
CA ASP A 92 12.78 1.94 -7.89
C ASP A 92 12.19 2.19 -6.49
N MET A 93 11.16 3.03 -6.40
CA MET A 93 10.56 3.45 -5.13
C MET A 93 9.87 2.29 -4.38
N ALA A 94 9.62 1.17 -5.05
CA ALA A 94 9.04 -0.02 -4.45
C ALA A 94 10.09 -0.95 -3.81
N LYS A 95 11.38 -0.74 -4.06
CA LYS A 95 12.45 -1.53 -3.43
C LYS A 95 12.96 -0.83 -2.18
N GLU A 96 13.15 -1.60 -1.11
CA GLU A 96 14.00 -1.14 -0.01
C GLU A 96 15.44 -0.97 -0.53
N VAL A 97 16.14 0.07 -0.05
CA VAL A 97 17.57 0.27 -0.34
C VAL A 97 18.33 -0.85 0.36
N VAL A 98 18.70 -1.87 -0.41
CA VAL A 98 19.48 -3.02 0.07
C VAL A 98 20.80 -2.53 0.65
N GLY A 99 21.01 -2.71 1.95
CA GLY A 99 22.31 -2.46 2.60
C GLY A 99 22.32 -1.43 3.72
N GLU A 100 21.22 -0.73 4.01
CA GLU A 100 21.11 0.04 5.25
C GLU A 100 20.64 -0.87 6.39
N GLU A 101 21.45 -0.97 7.44
CA GLU A 101 21.09 -1.67 8.66
C GLU A 101 19.84 -1.01 9.24
N SER A 102 18.74 -1.75 9.30
CA SER A 102 17.49 -1.24 9.84
C SER A 102 17.68 -0.89 11.31
N VAL A 103 17.81 0.41 11.60
CA VAL A 103 17.81 0.95 12.98
C VAL A 103 16.41 0.80 13.64
N ARG A 104 15.47 0.08 12.99
CA ARG A 104 14.11 -0.11 13.49
C ARG A 104 14.13 -1.05 14.70
N LYS A 105 13.82 -0.52 15.87
CA LYS A 105 13.58 -1.28 17.09
C LYS A 105 12.28 -2.10 16.98
N VAL A 106 11.31 -1.58 16.24
CA VAL A 106 10.02 -2.23 16.00
C VAL A 106 10.03 -2.97 14.65
N SER A 107 9.68 -4.25 14.69
CA SER A 107 9.58 -5.13 13.52
C SER A 107 8.21 -5.82 13.52
N ILE A 108 7.27 -5.24 12.78
CA ILE A 108 5.87 -5.70 12.67
C ILE A 108 5.56 -5.89 11.18
N GLY A 109 5.24 -7.13 10.81
CA GLY A 109 4.73 -7.48 9.48
C GLY A 109 3.23 -7.26 9.38
N ILE A 110 2.72 -7.00 8.18
CA ILE A 110 1.29 -6.81 7.94
C ILE A 110 0.73 -7.93 7.06
N VAL A 111 -0.44 -8.42 7.45
CA VAL A 111 -1.25 -9.35 6.68
C VAL A 111 -2.63 -8.74 6.46
N THR A 112 -3.15 -8.77 5.24
CA THR A 112 -4.51 -8.31 4.91
C THR A 112 -5.06 -9.13 3.74
N GLU A 113 -6.33 -8.95 3.37
CA GLU A 113 -6.92 -9.65 2.23
C GLU A 113 -6.77 -8.89 0.90
N ASP A 114 -6.92 -9.61 -0.21
CA ASP A 114 -6.85 -9.07 -1.58
C ASP A 114 -7.91 -8.00 -1.88
N ILE A 115 -9.03 -8.04 -1.17
CA ILE A 115 -10.10 -7.03 -1.20
C ILE A 115 -9.73 -5.68 -0.58
N THR A 116 -8.51 -5.51 -0.03
CA THR A 116 -8.06 -4.25 0.57
C THR A 116 -7.74 -3.17 -0.48
N ASP A 117 -7.76 -3.50 -1.78
CA ASP A 117 -7.53 -2.59 -2.92
C ASP A 117 -6.20 -1.81 -2.86
N LEU A 118 -5.18 -2.36 -2.20
CA LEU A 118 -3.85 -1.76 -2.15
C LEU A 118 -3.12 -1.98 -3.49
N PRO A 119 -2.47 -0.94 -4.06
CA PRO A 119 -1.66 -1.10 -5.27
C PRO A 119 -0.52 -2.11 -5.05
N GLN A 120 -0.25 -2.95 -6.04
CA GLN A 120 0.81 -3.98 -5.99
C GLN A 120 2.18 -3.44 -5.54
N LYS A 121 2.57 -2.26 -6.05
CA LYS A 121 3.79 -1.55 -5.65
C LYS A 121 3.83 -1.13 -4.18
N THR A 122 2.69 -0.83 -3.58
CA THR A 122 2.56 -0.54 -2.15
C THR A 122 2.72 -1.83 -1.33
N LEU A 123 2.14 -2.94 -1.79
CA LEU A 123 2.32 -4.26 -1.16
C LEU A 123 3.80 -4.67 -1.16
N GLU A 124 4.49 -4.50 -2.29
CA GLU A 124 5.92 -4.81 -2.44
C GLU A 124 6.79 -3.95 -1.54
N ARG A 125 6.61 -2.62 -1.57
CA ARG A 125 7.40 -1.66 -0.77
C ARG A 125 7.35 -1.96 0.72
N TYR A 126 6.17 -2.29 1.21
CA TYR A 126 5.92 -2.51 2.63
C TYR A 126 5.89 -3.99 3.01
N GLN A 127 6.24 -4.88 2.07
CA GLN A 127 6.31 -6.33 2.26
C GLN A 127 5.02 -6.90 2.89
N ILE A 128 3.86 -6.38 2.47
CA ILE A 128 2.55 -6.78 2.99
C ILE A 128 2.18 -8.14 2.41
N GLU A 129 1.80 -9.08 3.28
CA GLU A 129 1.28 -10.36 2.82
C GLU A 129 -0.22 -10.26 2.53
N ILE A 130 -0.61 -10.73 1.35
CA ILE A 130 -2.00 -10.80 0.93
C ILE A 130 -2.54 -12.22 1.05
N VAL A 131 -3.64 -12.37 1.79
CA VAL A 131 -4.45 -13.58 1.81
C VAL A 131 -5.56 -13.44 0.78
N LYS A 132 -5.62 -14.36 -0.19
CA LYS A 132 -6.62 -14.30 -1.26
C LYS A 132 -7.96 -14.83 -0.79
N THR A 133 -9.01 -14.08 -1.08
CA THR A 133 -10.39 -14.58 -0.99
C THR A 133 -10.69 -15.49 -2.18
N ILE A 134 -11.75 -16.29 -2.08
CA ILE A 134 -12.12 -17.24 -3.13
C ILE A 134 -13.20 -16.57 -3.98
N LEU A 135 -13.02 -16.58 -5.30
CA LEU A 135 -14.02 -16.18 -6.27
C LEU A 135 -14.27 -17.34 -7.23
N GLU A 136 -15.53 -17.73 -7.36
CA GLU A 136 -15.98 -18.82 -8.22
C GLU A 136 -17.03 -18.31 -9.19
N TRP A 137 -16.76 -18.45 -10.48
CA TRP A 137 -17.74 -18.13 -11.51
C TRP A 137 -17.51 -18.99 -12.76
N PRO A 138 -18.37 -19.98 -13.04
CA PRO A 138 -18.18 -20.91 -14.17
C PRO A 138 -18.04 -20.22 -15.54
N GLU A 139 -18.67 -19.08 -15.72
CA GLU A 139 -18.67 -18.32 -16.97
C GLU A 139 -17.43 -17.44 -17.15
N GLU A 140 -16.63 -17.24 -16.09
CA GLU A 140 -15.52 -16.29 -16.09
C GLU A 140 -14.51 -16.53 -17.22
N GLU A 141 -14.12 -17.79 -17.46
CA GLU A 141 -13.11 -18.15 -18.46
C GLU A 141 -13.60 -17.91 -19.89
N ASN A 142 -14.91 -17.88 -20.10
CA ASN A 142 -15.55 -17.74 -21.41
C ASN A 142 -15.91 -16.28 -21.75
N LEU A 143 -15.61 -15.35 -20.85
CA LEU A 143 -15.96 -13.93 -20.98
C LEU A 143 -14.71 -13.08 -21.26
N PRO A 144 -14.74 -12.23 -22.30
CA PRO A 144 -13.66 -11.30 -22.55
C PRO A 144 -13.60 -10.22 -21.45
N GLY A 145 -12.38 -9.80 -21.13
CA GLY A 145 -12.12 -8.75 -20.14
C GLY A 145 -10.84 -9.02 -19.35
N GLU A 146 -10.18 -7.94 -18.95
CA GLU A 146 -8.94 -7.95 -18.17
C GLU A 146 -9.19 -8.12 -16.67
N ASN A 147 -10.40 -7.83 -16.21
CA ASN A 147 -10.79 -7.96 -14.80
C ASN A 147 -12.24 -8.42 -14.65
N ILE A 148 -12.58 -8.86 -13.43
CA ILE A 148 -13.90 -9.41 -13.11
C ILE A 148 -15.03 -8.44 -13.45
N TYR A 149 -14.87 -7.13 -13.21
CA TYR A 149 -15.90 -6.14 -13.51
C TYR A 149 -16.20 -6.00 -15.00
N GLN A 150 -15.16 -6.07 -15.85
CA GLN A 150 -15.35 -6.08 -17.31
C GLN A 150 -16.10 -7.35 -17.75
N LYS A 151 -15.74 -8.51 -17.20
CA LYS A 151 -16.41 -9.78 -17.48
C LYS A 151 -17.87 -9.78 -17.01
N MET A 152 -18.17 -9.24 -15.83
CA MET A 152 -19.53 -9.08 -15.30
C MET A 152 -20.41 -8.21 -16.22
N ARG A 153 -19.88 -7.07 -16.70
CA ARG A 153 -20.61 -6.22 -17.66
C ARG A 153 -20.85 -6.93 -18.99
N GLU A 154 -19.91 -7.73 -19.45
CA GLU A 154 -20.09 -8.52 -20.67
C GLU A 154 -21.12 -9.64 -20.50
N ALA A 155 -21.12 -10.32 -19.35
CA ALA A 155 -22.14 -11.31 -19.01
C ALA A 155 -23.55 -10.71 -19.03
N ASP A 156 -23.73 -9.54 -18.42
CA ASP A 156 -25.01 -8.83 -18.40
C ASP A 156 -25.49 -8.47 -19.82
N LYS A 157 -24.59 -7.96 -20.68
CA LYS A 157 -24.90 -7.70 -22.10
C LYS A 157 -25.33 -8.95 -22.86
N ARG A 158 -24.71 -10.10 -22.56
CA ARG A 158 -25.05 -11.40 -23.16
C ARG A 158 -26.29 -12.05 -22.53
N GLY A 159 -26.88 -11.43 -21.52
CA GLY A 159 -28.04 -11.96 -20.80
C GLY A 159 -27.73 -13.17 -19.92
N ILE A 160 -26.46 -13.40 -19.57
CA ILE A 160 -26.04 -14.45 -18.64
C ILE A 160 -26.60 -14.11 -17.25
N LYS A 161 -27.24 -15.09 -16.60
CA LYS A 161 -28.00 -14.90 -15.34
C LYS A 161 -27.27 -15.36 -14.09
N THR A 162 -26.13 -16.02 -14.24
CA THR A 162 -25.28 -16.46 -13.15
C THR A 162 -24.34 -15.33 -12.71
N PHE A 163 -24.05 -15.29 -11.42
CA PHE A 163 -23.24 -14.27 -10.79
C PHE A 163 -21.96 -14.87 -10.20
N PRO A 164 -20.85 -14.11 -10.12
CA PRO A 164 -19.69 -14.53 -9.35
C PRO A 164 -20.07 -14.75 -7.89
N LYS A 165 -19.62 -15.87 -7.33
CA LYS A 165 -19.77 -16.16 -5.90
C LYS A 165 -18.45 -15.95 -5.21
N THR A 166 -18.47 -15.30 -4.06
CA THR A 166 -17.29 -15.13 -3.23
C THR A 166 -17.37 -16.04 -2.00
N SER A 167 -16.20 -16.40 -1.48
CA SER A 167 -16.07 -17.11 -0.22
C SER A 167 -14.89 -16.54 0.56
N GLN A 168 -15.01 -16.60 1.89
CA GLN A 168 -13.93 -16.19 2.78
C GLN A 168 -12.65 -16.97 2.49
N ALA A 169 -11.50 -16.36 2.76
CA ALA A 169 -10.24 -17.08 2.75
C ALA A 169 -10.25 -18.19 3.81
N VAL A 170 -9.64 -19.34 3.49
CA VAL A 170 -9.57 -20.50 4.39
C VAL A 170 -8.52 -20.28 5.49
N PRO A 171 -8.69 -20.85 6.70
CA PRO A 171 -7.72 -20.70 7.79
C PRO A 171 -6.29 -21.07 7.40
N LYS A 172 -6.11 -22.08 6.55
CA LYS A 172 -4.79 -22.51 6.08
C LYS A 172 -4.03 -21.39 5.34
N SER A 173 -4.72 -20.57 4.54
CA SER A 173 -4.10 -19.46 3.81
C SER A 173 -3.58 -18.37 4.76
N TYR A 174 -4.32 -18.08 5.83
CA TYR A 174 -3.84 -17.19 6.89
C TYR A 174 -2.65 -17.77 7.65
N LEU A 175 -2.67 -19.08 7.94
CA LEU A 175 -1.57 -19.75 8.63
C LEU A 175 -0.26 -19.62 7.84
N GLU A 176 -0.31 -19.90 6.54
CA GLU A 176 0.84 -19.75 5.64
C GLU A 176 1.33 -18.30 5.58
N ALA A 177 0.41 -17.32 5.51
CA ALA A 177 0.74 -15.90 5.53
C ALA A 177 1.39 -15.47 6.86
N PHE A 178 0.88 -15.94 8.00
CA PHE A 178 1.45 -15.66 9.32
C PHE A 178 2.86 -16.23 9.46
N GLN A 179 3.07 -17.48 9.03
CA GLN A 179 4.39 -18.12 9.07
C GLN A 179 5.41 -17.35 8.22
N LYS A 180 5.05 -17.02 6.98
CA LYS A 180 5.91 -16.24 6.07
C LYS A 180 6.27 -14.86 6.62
N GLN A 181 5.35 -14.20 7.32
CA GLN A 181 5.63 -12.91 7.95
C GLN A 181 6.48 -13.06 9.23
N LEU A 182 6.25 -14.11 10.03
CA LEU A 182 7.04 -14.39 11.24
C LEU A 182 8.50 -14.79 10.95
N GLU A 183 8.81 -15.22 9.73
CA GLU A 183 10.21 -15.43 9.28
C GLU A 183 10.99 -14.12 9.15
N LYS A 184 10.29 -13.00 8.89
CA LYS A 184 10.89 -11.69 8.60
C LYS A 184 10.70 -10.69 9.73
N PHE A 185 9.61 -10.82 10.48
CA PHE A 185 9.18 -9.85 11.47
C PHE A 185 8.98 -10.46 12.85
N ASN A 186 9.23 -9.68 13.89
CA ASN A 186 9.09 -10.14 15.28
C ASN A 186 7.61 -10.33 15.68
N LYS A 187 6.71 -9.53 15.10
CA LYS A 187 5.27 -9.57 15.34
C LYS A 187 4.54 -9.45 14.00
N VAL A 188 3.29 -9.89 13.96
CA VAL A 188 2.42 -9.78 12.78
C VAL A 188 1.12 -9.12 13.20
N LEU A 189 0.71 -8.11 12.45
CA LEU A 189 -0.62 -7.50 12.54
C LEU A 189 -1.44 -7.93 11.31
N CYS A 190 -2.49 -8.70 11.54
CA CYS A 190 -3.49 -9.03 10.54
C CYS A 190 -4.68 -8.09 10.66
N ILE A 191 -4.98 -7.33 9.61
CA ILE A 191 -6.14 -6.43 9.54
C ILE A 191 -7.11 -7.06 8.56
N THR A 192 -8.24 -7.54 9.05
CA THR A 192 -9.21 -8.28 8.21
C THR A 192 -10.36 -7.39 7.77
N ILE A 193 -11.03 -7.76 6.68
CA ILE A 193 -12.37 -7.22 6.34
C ILE A 193 -13.33 -7.41 7.52
N THR A 194 -14.33 -6.51 7.58
CA THR A 194 -15.41 -6.55 8.57
C THR A 194 -15.99 -7.94 8.77
N SER A 195 -15.99 -8.39 10.02
CA SER A 195 -16.65 -9.65 10.42
C SER A 195 -18.17 -9.64 10.20
N LYS A 196 -18.76 -8.47 9.91
CA LYS A 196 -20.21 -8.32 9.68
C LYS A 196 -20.69 -8.90 8.35
N ILE A 197 -19.80 -9.03 7.37
CA ILE A 197 -20.17 -9.49 6.02
C ILE A 197 -19.30 -10.67 5.54
N SER A 198 -18.23 -11.02 6.26
CA SER A 198 -17.33 -12.10 5.89
C SER A 198 -16.81 -12.85 7.12
N GLY A 199 -16.61 -14.16 6.99
CA GLY A 199 -15.98 -14.99 8.03
C GLY A 199 -14.44 -14.93 8.03
N CYS A 200 -13.81 -14.06 7.24
CA CYS A 200 -12.35 -13.88 7.18
C CYS A 200 -11.71 -13.66 8.56
N TYR A 201 -12.29 -12.79 9.40
CA TYR A 201 -11.82 -12.57 10.77
C TYR A 201 -11.76 -13.88 11.58
N ASN A 202 -12.82 -14.69 11.48
CA ASN A 202 -12.87 -15.97 12.17
C ASN A 202 -11.87 -16.98 11.58
N SER A 203 -11.68 -17.00 10.25
CA SER A 203 -10.64 -17.81 9.61
C SER A 203 -9.24 -17.44 10.10
N ALA A 204 -8.93 -16.14 10.20
CA ALA A 204 -7.67 -15.66 10.73
C ALA A 204 -7.46 -16.08 12.19
N CYS A 205 -8.51 -15.97 13.03
CA CYS A 205 -8.46 -16.42 14.43
C CYS A 205 -8.18 -17.92 14.55
N GLN A 206 -8.86 -18.74 13.74
CA GLN A 206 -8.58 -20.19 13.68
C GLN A 206 -7.14 -20.47 13.25
N ALA A 207 -6.65 -19.76 12.23
CA ALA A 207 -5.28 -19.90 11.76
C ALA A 207 -4.24 -19.56 12.83
N LYS A 208 -4.49 -18.51 13.63
CA LYS A 208 -3.66 -18.20 14.79
C LYS A 208 -3.65 -19.34 15.80
N GLU A 209 -4.78 -20.01 16.04
CA GLU A 209 -4.82 -21.18 16.93
C GLU A 209 -4.08 -22.40 16.39
N MET A 210 -3.82 -22.47 15.08
CA MET A 210 -3.02 -23.52 14.45
C MET A 210 -1.50 -23.28 14.56
N LEU A 211 -1.05 -22.08 14.92
CA LEU A 211 0.37 -21.76 15.12
C LEU A 211 0.96 -22.46 16.35
N LYS A 212 2.29 -22.58 16.38
CA LYS A 212 3.00 -23.07 17.58
C LYS A 212 2.81 -22.10 18.75
N ALA A 213 2.87 -22.60 19.98
CA ALA A 213 2.58 -21.81 21.18
C ALA A 213 3.42 -20.52 21.29
N GLU A 214 4.69 -20.60 20.92
CA GLU A 214 5.65 -19.49 20.87
C GLU A 214 5.40 -18.47 19.74
N GLU A 215 4.64 -18.85 18.71
CA GLU A 215 4.24 -17.99 17.59
C GLU A 215 2.92 -17.28 17.86
N LYS A 216 1.98 -17.95 18.56
CA LYS A 216 0.64 -17.39 18.86
C LYS A 216 0.69 -16.00 19.50
N GLY A 217 1.61 -15.79 20.45
CA GLY A 217 1.79 -14.50 21.14
C GLY A 217 2.33 -13.37 20.27
N ARG A 218 2.80 -13.68 19.05
CA ARG A 218 3.39 -12.73 18.10
C ARG A 218 2.41 -12.29 17.01
N VAL A 219 1.26 -12.95 16.88
CA VAL A 219 0.24 -12.62 15.87
C VAL A 219 -0.96 -11.93 16.50
N TYR A 220 -1.30 -10.77 15.96
CA TYR A 220 -2.40 -9.92 16.41
C TYR A 220 -3.39 -9.80 15.26
N ILE A 221 -4.68 -10.00 15.54
CA ILE A 221 -5.73 -9.96 14.52
C ILE A 221 -6.70 -8.85 14.92
N LEU A 222 -6.92 -7.93 14.00
CA LEU A 222 -7.81 -6.79 14.15
C LEU A 222 -8.92 -6.91 13.10
N ASP A 223 -10.16 -7.04 13.57
CA ASP A 223 -11.34 -6.83 12.72
C ASP A 223 -11.42 -5.35 12.39
N SER A 224 -11.25 -4.99 11.11
CA SER A 224 -11.26 -3.58 10.71
C SER A 224 -12.64 -2.95 10.82
N LEU A 225 -13.71 -3.76 10.79
CA LEU A 225 -15.08 -3.28 10.57
C LEU A 225 -15.26 -2.42 9.31
N GLN A 226 -14.32 -2.52 8.37
CA GLN A 226 -14.26 -1.80 7.10
C GLN A 226 -14.08 -2.79 5.94
N ALA A 227 -14.11 -2.29 4.70
CA ALA A 227 -13.87 -3.06 3.48
C ALA A 227 -13.26 -2.17 2.38
N ALA A 228 -12.67 -2.77 1.34
CA ALA A 228 -12.14 -2.04 0.18
C ALA A 228 -11.16 -0.91 0.60
N ALA A 229 -11.20 0.22 -0.09
CA ALA A 229 -10.36 1.39 0.18
C ALA A 229 -10.36 1.85 1.65
N SER A 230 -11.47 1.69 2.37
CA SER A 230 -11.56 2.08 3.79
C SER A 230 -10.75 1.17 4.72
N GLN A 231 -10.65 -0.12 4.40
CA GLN A 231 -9.72 -1.05 5.06
C GLN A 231 -8.27 -0.67 4.72
N ALA A 232 -7.98 -0.32 3.45
CA ALA A 232 -6.67 0.15 3.03
C ALA A 232 -6.19 1.36 3.84
N LEU A 233 -7.06 2.33 4.15
CA LEU A 233 -6.70 3.48 4.98
C LEU A 233 -6.17 3.06 6.36
N LEU A 234 -6.79 2.04 6.98
CA LEU A 234 -6.34 1.50 8.25
C LEU A 234 -5.00 0.77 8.12
N VAL A 235 -4.80 0.00 7.04
CA VAL A 235 -3.51 -0.64 6.75
C VAL A 235 -2.40 0.39 6.56
N LEU A 236 -2.64 1.43 5.75
CA LEU A 236 -1.68 2.51 5.53
C LEU A 236 -1.35 3.24 6.83
N ARG A 237 -2.35 3.51 7.68
CA ARG A 237 -2.10 4.11 8.99
C ARG A 237 -1.28 3.20 9.89
N ALA A 238 -1.54 1.88 9.88
CA ALA A 238 -0.72 0.92 10.62
C ALA A 238 0.75 1.01 10.20
N ILE A 239 1.02 1.10 8.90
CA ILE A 239 2.38 1.25 8.35
C ILE A 239 3.02 2.54 8.85
N GLU A 240 2.31 3.68 8.82
CA GLU A 240 2.83 4.95 9.35
C GLU A 240 3.22 4.82 10.82
N THR A 241 2.32 4.29 11.64
CA THR A 241 2.51 4.13 13.08
C THR A 241 3.67 3.15 13.38
N ILE A 242 3.84 2.09 12.59
CA ILE A 242 4.99 1.17 12.70
C ILE A 242 6.30 1.88 12.32
N GLN A 243 6.30 2.70 11.27
CA GLN A 243 7.46 3.48 10.86
C GLN A 243 7.89 4.52 11.89
N GLU A 244 6.92 5.04 12.65
CA GLU A 244 7.15 5.89 13.84
C GLU A 244 7.75 5.14 15.04
N GLN A 245 8.08 3.84 14.90
CA GLN A 245 8.67 2.97 15.92
C GLN A 245 7.76 2.74 17.13
N ARG A 246 6.45 2.72 16.94
CA ARG A 246 5.48 2.45 18.01
C ARG A 246 5.22 0.96 18.17
N GLU A 247 5.00 0.53 19.41
CA GLU A 247 4.78 -0.88 19.71
C GLU A 247 3.42 -1.37 19.21
N ILE A 248 3.28 -2.68 19.03
CA ILE A 248 2.07 -3.31 18.46
C ILE A 248 0.77 -2.90 19.18
N THR A 249 0.81 -2.74 20.50
CA THR A 249 -0.37 -2.35 21.30
C THR A 249 -0.80 -0.93 20.95
N GLU A 250 0.16 -0.01 20.83
CA GLU A 250 -0.09 1.37 20.44
C GLU A 250 -0.64 1.48 19.00
N VAL A 251 -0.13 0.66 18.08
CA VAL A 251 -0.64 0.56 16.71
C VAL A 251 -2.11 0.12 16.74
N ILE A 252 -2.41 -0.97 17.45
CA ILE A 252 -3.78 -1.51 17.53
C ILE A 252 -4.73 -0.52 18.19
N ASP A 253 -4.32 0.13 19.28
CA ASP A 253 -5.15 1.08 20.01
C ASP A 253 -5.49 2.30 19.15
N GLU A 254 -4.51 2.83 18.41
CA GLU A 254 -4.76 3.90 17.46
C GLU A 254 -5.72 3.48 16.34
N LEU A 255 -5.52 2.29 15.74
CA LEU A 255 -6.42 1.80 14.70
C LEU A 255 -7.85 1.65 15.24
N LYS A 256 -8.03 1.14 16.46
CA LYS A 256 -9.35 1.04 17.10
C LYS A 256 -10.03 2.40 17.29
N GLU A 257 -9.29 3.45 17.59
CA GLU A 257 -9.82 4.82 17.68
C GLU A 257 -10.23 5.40 16.31
N LEU A 258 -9.60 4.92 15.23
CA LEU A 258 -9.85 5.38 13.87
C LEU A 258 -10.95 4.60 13.17
N ILE A 259 -11.13 3.31 13.47
CA ILE A 259 -12.21 2.47 12.92
C ILE A 259 -13.58 3.18 12.89
N PRO A 260 -14.09 3.78 13.99
CA PRO A 260 -15.41 4.44 13.98
C PRO A 260 -15.43 5.78 13.24
N LYS A 261 -14.27 6.34 12.87
CA LYS A 261 -14.11 7.60 12.13
C LYS A 261 -13.85 7.36 10.63
N THR A 262 -13.63 6.10 10.25
CA THR A 262 -13.43 5.69 8.87
C THR A 262 -14.77 5.33 8.24
N HIS A 263 -15.03 5.85 7.05
CA HIS A 263 -16.30 5.65 6.35
C HIS A 263 -16.06 5.24 4.90
N LEU A 264 -16.83 4.25 4.43
CA LEU A 264 -16.90 3.84 3.04
C LEU A 264 -18.25 4.25 2.46
N TRP A 265 -18.22 5.01 1.37
CA TRP A 265 -19.41 5.35 0.59
C TRP A 265 -19.35 4.61 -0.73
N ILE A 266 -20.37 3.80 -1.01
CA ILE A 266 -20.48 3.01 -2.25
C ILE A 266 -21.67 3.53 -3.02
N ILE A 267 -21.45 3.82 -4.31
CA ILE A 267 -22.50 4.20 -5.25
C ILE A 267 -22.53 3.14 -6.33
N LEU A 268 -23.70 2.55 -6.55
CA LEU A 268 -23.91 1.51 -7.55
C LEU A 268 -24.80 2.06 -8.66
N GLU A 269 -24.50 1.66 -9.89
CA GLU A 269 -25.39 1.93 -11.03
C GLU A 269 -26.67 1.08 -10.94
N ASP A 270 -26.52 -0.18 -10.54
CA ASP A 270 -27.60 -1.16 -10.41
C ASP A 270 -27.38 -2.01 -9.13
N PRO A 271 -28.34 -2.04 -8.19
CA PRO A 271 -28.21 -2.79 -6.95
C PRO A 271 -28.25 -4.31 -7.13
N LYS A 272 -28.64 -4.84 -8.31
CA LYS A 272 -28.75 -6.29 -8.56
C LYS A 272 -27.50 -7.09 -8.18
N TRP A 273 -26.32 -6.47 -8.26
CA TRP A 273 -25.04 -7.11 -7.95
C TRP A 273 -24.78 -7.27 -6.44
N LEU A 274 -25.52 -6.53 -5.60
CA LEU A 274 -25.46 -6.64 -4.14
C LEU A 274 -26.51 -7.63 -3.60
N GLU A 275 -27.60 -7.82 -4.34
CA GLU A 275 -28.72 -8.70 -3.99
C GLU A 275 -28.56 -10.16 -4.46
N ALA A 276 -27.54 -10.43 -5.28
CA ALA A 276 -27.30 -11.70 -5.95
C ALA A 276 -26.74 -12.83 -5.05
#